data_AF-A0A1G2XNA6-F1
#
_entry.id   AF-A0A1G2XNA6-F1
#
_cell.length_a   1.000
_cell.length_b   1.000
_cell.length_c   1.000
_cell.angle_alpha   90.00
_cell.angle_beta   90.00
_cell.angle_gamma   90.00
#
_symmetry.space_group_name_H-M   'P 1'
#
loop_
_entity.id
_entity.type
_entity.pdbx_description
1 polymer ?
#
loop_
_entity_poly.entity_id
_entity_poly.type
_entity_poly.pdbx_seq_one_letter_code
_entity_poly.pdbx_strand_id
1 'polypeptide(L)'
;MRYFFTGKKIILVGSFVMLGAFGSHAMAKDSDVSPREQVFLLSPKKTFEYYCSPCHGMKGKGDGTFFTIDLKPKPRNFTAVEYMKKRTDDQLIKSITGGSRAVDKSNLCPPWGKTLTEKRIKDLVAYIRNLSSQEAEKPVVAAKEAVFVEEKSSVFKSSMRWFFLIVITLALAVGAIGEWKKLKKEATRR
;
A
#
# COMPACT_ATOMS: atom_id res chain seq x y z
N MET A 1 -64.77 7.82 -38.55
CA MET A 1 -65.88 6.96 -38.11
C MET A 1 -65.36 5.53 -38.15
N ARG A 2 -65.24 4.86 -36.98
CA ARG A 2 -65.39 3.41 -36.71
C ARG A 2 -64.63 2.41 -37.61
N TYR A 3 -64.00 1.32 -37.17
CA TYR A 3 -63.62 0.73 -35.88
C TYR A 3 -63.14 -0.70 -36.25
N PHE A 4 -62.32 -1.30 -35.38
CA PHE A 4 -62.17 -2.75 -35.16
C PHE A 4 -61.43 -3.62 -36.19
N PHE A 5 -60.11 -3.69 -35.99
CA PHE A 5 -59.35 -4.93 -36.09
C PHE A 5 -60.02 -6.01 -35.22
N THR A 6 -60.47 -7.10 -35.84
CA THR A 6 -61.09 -8.23 -35.15
C THR A 6 -60.35 -9.52 -35.54
N GLY A 7 -59.58 -10.06 -34.58
CA GLY A 7 -59.69 -11.47 -34.20
C GLY A 7 -58.83 -12.54 -34.90
N LYS A 8 -58.12 -13.28 -34.03
CA LYS A 8 -57.71 -14.71 -34.12
C LYS A 8 -56.49 -15.02 -35.03
N LYS A 9 -55.41 -15.68 -34.57
CA LYS A 9 -55.26 -16.64 -33.45
C LYS A 9 -53.87 -16.53 -32.80
N ILE A 10 -53.91 -16.46 -31.48
CA ILE A 10 -52.85 -16.78 -30.53
C ILE A 10 -52.56 -18.29 -30.64
N ILE A 11 -51.38 -18.71 -31.09
CA ILE A 11 -50.67 -19.93 -30.63
C ILE A 11 -49.18 -19.72 -30.92
N LEU A 12 -48.41 -19.34 -29.90
CA LEU A 12 -47.01 -19.75 -29.69
C LEU A 12 -46.59 -19.33 -28.27
N VAL A 13 -47.35 -19.80 -27.28
CA VAL A 13 -46.87 -19.92 -25.90
C VAL A 13 -46.18 -21.27 -25.85
N GLY A 14 -44.86 -21.29 -26.02
CA GLY A 14 -44.10 -22.52 -26.02
C GLY A 14 -42.61 -22.25 -26.04
N SER A 15 -42.01 -22.34 -24.86
CA SER A 15 -40.56 -22.57 -24.65
C SER A 15 -39.64 -21.34 -24.51
N PHE A 16 -39.97 -20.42 -23.58
CA PHE A 16 -38.94 -19.51 -23.04
C PHE A 16 -39.13 -19.23 -21.54
N VAL A 17 -39.36 -20.27 -20.72
CA VAL A 17 -39.49 -20.12 -19.25
C VAL A 17 -38.61 -21.11 -18.46
N MET A 18 -37.78 -21.95 -19.09
CA MET A 18 -36.89 -22.89 -18.37
C MET A 18 -35.41 -22.73 -18.70
N LEU A 19 -34.91 -21.49 -18.71
CA LEU A 19 -33.47 -21.20 -18.61
C LEU A 19 -33.18 -19.97 -17.72
N GLY A 20 -34.01 -19.75 -16.70
CA GLY A 20 -33.87 -18.66 -15.74
C GLY A 20 -33.39 -19.07 -14.34
N ALA A 21 -33.05 -20.34 -14.12
CA ALA A 21 -32.84 -20.90 -12.76
C ALA A 21 -31.47 -21.58 -12.52
N PHE A 22 -30.46 -21.36 -13.37
CA PHE A 22 -29.09 -21.79 -13.10
C PHE A 22 -28.11 -20.69 -13.51
N GLY A 23 -27.59 -19.94 -12.53
CA GLY A 23 -26.55 -18.94 -12.76
C GLY A 23 -26.35 -17.93 -11.64
N SER A 24 -27.28 -17.82 -10.69
CA SER A 24 -27.12 -16.96 -9.50
C SER A 24 -26.33 -17.68 -8.40
N HIS A 25 -25.11 -18.13 -8.66
CA HIS A 25 -24.13 -18.50 -7.62
C HIS A 25 -22.70 -18.26 -8.15
N ALA A 26 -22.39 -17.02 -8.52
CA ALA A 26 -21.00 -16.55 -8.51
C ALA A 26 -20.84 -15.66 -7.28
N MET A 27 -20.06 -16.16 -6.35
CA MET A 27 -19.78 -15.52 -5.07
C MET A 27 -19.20 -14.13 -5.27
N ALA A 28 -19.72 -13.15 -4.53
CA ALA A 28 -19.03 -11.90 -4.28
C ALA A 28 -17.77 -12.18 -3.42
N LYS A 29 -16.60 -12.19 -4.06
CA LYS A 29 -15.26 -12.00 -3.51
C LYS A 29 -14.39 -11.82 -4.76
N ASP A 30 -13.98 -10.62 -5.11
CA ASP A 30 -13.10 -9.79 -4.32
C ASP A 30 -13.40 -8.31 -4.56
N SER A 31 -13.37 -7.52 -3.48
CA SER A 31 -13.34 -6.07 -3.59
C SER A 31 -12.12 -5.65 -4.41
N ASP A 32 -12.40 -4.97 -5.50
CA ASP A 32 -11.59 -4.23 -6.45
C ASP A 32 -10.78 -3.10 -5.78
N VAL A 33 -9.96 -3.45 -4.78
CA VAL A 33 -8.97 -2.51 -4.28
C VAL A 33 -7.83 -2.46 -5.29
N SER A 34 -7.63 -1.29 -5.92
CA SER A 34 -6.56 -1.12 -6.91
C SER A 34 -5.21 -1.54 -6.31
N PRO A 35 -4.32 -2.23 -7.04
CA PRO A 35 -2.99 -2.61 -6.54
C PRO A 35 -2.13 -1.43 -6.05
N ARG A 36 -2.49 -0.19 -6.40
CA ARG A 36 -1.83 1.03 -5.90
C ARG A 36 -2.28 1.42 -4.49
N GLU A 37 -3.45 0.97 -4.03
CA GLU A 37 -4.03 1.37 -2.74
C GLU A 37 -3.39 0.64 -1.54
N GLN A 38 -2.81 -0.56 -1.75
CA GLN A 38 -2.28 -1.40 -0.66
C GLN A 38 -0.76 -1.61 -0.73
N VAL A 39 -0.01 -0.53 -0.94
CA VAL A 39 1.47 -0.54 -0.94
C VAL A 39 2.05 -1.19 0.32
N PHE A 40 1.34 -1.09 1.45
CA PHE A 40 1.72 -1.69 2.73
C PHE A 40 1.64 -3.22 2.74
N LEU A 41 0.90 -3.87 1.83
CA LEU A 41 0.85 -5.35 1.73
C LEU A 41 1.87 -5.94 0.76
N LEU A 42 2.64 -5.14 0.03
CA LEU A 42 3.59 -5.61 -0.98
C LEU A 42 4.70 -6.50 -0.41
N SER A 43 5.13 -6.25 0.83
CA SER A 43 6.19 -7.01 1.49
C SER A 43 5.96 -7.10 2.99
N PRO A 44 6.50 -8.12 3.68
CA PRO A 44 6.35 -8.23 5.14
C PRO A 44 6.96 -7.02 5.87
N LYS A 45 8.06 -6.47 5.33
CA LYS A 45 8.66 -5.22 5.84
C LYS A 45 7.67 -4.06 5.79
N LYS A 46 7.02 -3.84 4.65
CA LYS A 46 6.03 -2.75 4.49
C LYS A 46 4.79 -2.98 5.36
N THR A 47 4.38 -4.23 5.53
CA THR A 47 3.26 -4.57 6.42
C THR A 47 3.63 -4.32 7.87
N PHE A 48 4.86 -4.66 8.29
CA PHE A 48 5.36 -4.37 9.63
C PHE A 48 5.47 -2.86 9.88
N GLU A 49 6.02 -2.10 8.91
CA GLU A 49 6.15 -0.63 8.97
C GLU A 49 4.78 0.07 9.11
N TYR A 50 3.72 -0.52 8.56
CA TYR A 50 2.38 0.06 8.62
C TYR A 50 1.62 -0.36 9.90
N TYR A 51 1.57 -1.66 10.19
CA TYR A 51 0.72 -2.19 11.27
C TYR A 51 1.43 -2.35 12.62
N CYS A 52 2.73 -2.64 12.64
CA CYS A 52 3.42 -3.10 13.84
C CYS A 52 4.34 -2.04 14.45
N SER A 53 5.12 -1.35 13.61
CA SER A 53 6.08 -0.36 14.04
C SER A 53 5.51 0.90 14.71
N PRO A 54 4.24 1.31 14.53
CA PRO A 54 3.70 2.40 15.32
C PRO A 54 3.82 2.16 16.83
N CYS A 55 3.76 0.90 17.28
CA CYS A 55 4.00 0.51 18.68
C CYS A 55 5.37 -0.13 18.91
N HIS A 56 5.83 -0.99 18.00
CA HIS A 56 7.07 -1.75 18.16
C HIS A 56 8.33 -1.03 17.65
N GLY A 57 8.19 0.13 17.01
CA GLY A 57 9.30 0.89 16.40
C GLY A 57 9.74 0.32 15.05
N MET A 58 10.35 1.16 14.21
CA MET A 58 10.81 0.77 12.86
C MET A 58 11.83 -0.37 12.87
N LYS A 59 12.62 -0.45 13.94
CA LYS A 59 13.62 -1.50 14.16
C LYS A 59 13.12 -2.62 15.07
N GLY A 60 11.85 -2.59 15.49
CA GLY A 60 11.28 -3.59 16.38
C GLY A 60 11.78 -3.54 17.83
N LYS A 61 12.32 -2.41 18.31
CA LYS A 61 12.89 -2.29 19.66
C LYS A 61 11.86 -2.07 20.76
N GLY A 62 10.58 -1.95 20.42
CA GLY A 62 9.51 -1.66 21.37
C GLY A 62 9.41 -0.19 21.72
N ASP A 63 9.86 0.70 20.84
CA ASP A 63 10.03 2.14 21.00
C ASP A 63 9.29 2.94 19.90
N GLY A 64 8.15 2.43 19.43
CA GLY A 64 7.35 3.09 18.39
C GLY A 64 6.75 4.42 18.84
N THR A 65 6.27 5.27 17.92
CA THR A 65 5.72 6.58 18.28
C THR A 65 4.50 6.51 19.21
N PHE A 66 3.69 5.44 19.11
CA PHE A 66 2.59 5.18 20.03
C PHE A 66 3.00 4.36 21.27
N PHE A 67 4.30 4.22 21.50
CA PHE A 67 4.84 3.86 22.81
C PHE A 67 4.61 5.02 23.78
N THR A 68 3.41 5.11 24.37
CA THR A 68 3.22 6.02 25.51
C THR A 68 3.90 5.41 26.73
N ILE A 69 4.38 6.27 27.64
CA ILE A 69 5.05 5.86 28.90
C ILE A 69 4.11 4.97 29.75
N ASP A 70 2.80 5.06 29.49
CA ASP A 70 1.73 4.42 30.25
C ASP A 70 1.33 3.03 29.76
N LEU A 71 1.83 2.55 28.60
CA LEU A 71 1.53 1.19 28.14
C LEU A 71 2.19 0.16 29.07
N LYS A 72 1.36 -0.44 29.93
CA LYS A 72 1.73 -1.55 30.82
C LYS A 72 0.98 -2.81 30.39
N PRO A 73 1.68 -3.87 29.92
CA PRO A 73 3.11 -3.96 29.66
C PRO A 73 3.53 -3.22 28.39
N LYS A 74 4.81 -2.82 28.34
CA LYS A 74 5.43 -2.20 27.17
C LYS A 74 5.41 -3.15 25.95
N PRO A 75 5.29 -2.61 24.71
CA PRO A 75 5.52 -3.36 23.49
C PRO A 75 6.83 -4.14 23.54
N ARG A 76 6.82 -5.35 22.97
CA ARG A 76 7.97 -6.26 23.01
C ARG A 76 9.10 -5.72 22.13
N ASN A 77 10.30 -5.71 22.69
CA ASN A 77 11.53 -5.62 21.90
C ASN A 77 11.79 -6.98 21.20
N PHE A 78 11.69 -7.00 19.87
CA PHE A 78 11.96 -8.14 19.00
C PHE A 78 13.44 -8.35 18.69
N THR A 79 14.31 -7.38 18.95
CA THR A 79 15.77 -7.54 18.80
C THR A 79 16.40 -8.30 19.97
N ALA A 80 15.63 -8.56 21.04
CA ALA A 80 16.09 -9.31 22.21
C ALA A 80 16.20 -10.82 21.90
N VAL A 81 17.38 -11.23 21.40
CA VAL A 81 17.69 -12.60 20.95
C VAL A 81 17.28 -13.68 21.96
N GLU A 82 17.68 -13.53 23.23
CA GLU A 82 17.39 -14.52 24.29
C GLU A 82 15.90 -14.67 24.59
N TYR A 83 15.12 -13.61 24.37
CA TYR A 83 13.66 -13.70 24.46
C TYR A 83 13.08 -14.42 23.25
N MET A 84 13.49 -14.03 22.05
CA MET A 84 12.96 -14.57 20.81
C MET A 84 13.28 -16.07 20.65
N LYS A 85 14.47 -16.52 21.06
CA LYS A 85 14.84 -17.95 21.08
C LYS A 85 13.87 -18.81 21.89
N LYS A 86 13.26 -18.27 22.95
CA LYS A 86 12.31 -18.99 23.82
C LYS A 86 10.88 -19.02 23.28
N ARG A 87 10.62 -18.39 22.13
CA ARG A 87 9.29 -18.37 21.50
C ARG A 87 9.30 -19.31 20.31
N THR A 88 8.21 -20.04 20.13
CA THR A 88 7.98 -20.81 18.90
C THR A 88 7.33 -19.92 17.85
N ASP A 89 7.45 -20.31 16.57
CA ASP A 89 6.79 -19.57 15.50
C ASP A 89 5.27 -19.62 15.64
N ASP A 90 4.70 -20.74 16.08
CA ASP A 90 3.26 -20.85 16.36
C ASP A 90 2.78 -19.86 17.43
N GLN A 91 3.58 -19.63 18.48
CA GLN A 91 3.26 -18.61 19.48
C GLN A 91 3.24 -17.21 18.88
N LEU A 92 4.17 -16.91 17.96
CA LEU A 92 4.21 -15.63 17.27
C LEU A 92 3.03 -15.49 16.30
N ILE A 93 2.74 -16.52 15.50
CA ILE A 93 1.58 -16.58 14.59
C ILE A 93 0.29 -16.38 15.39
N LYS A 94 0.11 -17.09 16.51
CA LYS A 94 -1.06 -16.95 17.39
C LYS A 94 -1.19 -15.53 17.93
N SER A 95 -0.08 -14.91 18.34
CA SER A 95 -0.08 -13.53 18.86
C SER A 95 -0.39 -12.48 17.81
N ILE A 96 -0.01 -12.67 16.55
CA ILE A 96 -0.34 -11.75 15.45
C ILE A 96 -1.80 -11.97 15.03
N THR A 97 -2.22 -13.22 14.91
CA THR A 97 -3.57 -13.60 14.46
C THR A 97 -4.64 -13.15 15.45
N GLY A 98 -4.45 -13.48 16.73
CA GLY A 98 -5.42 -13.23 17.80
C GLY A 98 -5.07 -12.06 18.72
N GLY A 99 -4.01 -11.31 18.41
CA GLY A 99 -3.52 -10.22 19.27
C GLY A 99 -2.84 -10.74 20.53
N SER A 100 -2.38 -9.82 21.38
CA SER A 100 -1.67 -10.19 22.62
C SER A 100 -2.54 -10.96 23.62
N ARG A 101 -3.87 -10.79 23.57
CA ARG A 101 -4.81 -11.53 24.43
C ARG A 101 -4.82 -13.03 24.12
N ALA A 102 -4.60 -13.44 22.87
CA ALA A 102 -4.62 -14.86 22.48
C ALA A 102 -3.43 -15.67 23.03
N VAL A 103 -2.44 -14.99 23.60
CA VAL A 103 -1.26 -15.59 24.25
C VAL A 103 -1.18 -15.19 25.73
N ASP A 104 -2.35 -14.96 26.35
CA ASP A 104 -2.52 -14.66 27.78
C ASP A 104 -1.70 -13.44 28.25
N LYS A 105 -1.54 -12.46 27.36
CA LYS A 105 -0.95 -11.14 27.67
C LYS A 105 -2.03 -10.05 27.66
N SER A 106 -1.60 -8.79 27.64
CA SER A 106 -2.52 -7.65 27.61
C SER A 106 -3.44 -7.66 26.38
N ASN A 107 -4.43 -6.78 26.38
CA ASN A 107 -5.36 -6.55 25.26
C ASN A 107 -4.92 -5.39 24.34
N LEU A 108 -3.66 -4.95 24.44
CA LEU A 108 -3.17 -3.73 23.77
C LEU A 108 -2.71 -3.96 22.33
N CYS A 109 -2.22 -5.16 21.99
CA CYS A 109 -1.91 -5.50 20.60
C CYS A 109 -3.15 -6.14 19.95
N PRO A 110 -3.75 -5.49 18.94
CA PRO A 110 -5.00 -5.96 18.33
C PRO A 110 -4.81 -7.24 17.51
N PRO A 111 -5.88 -8.01 17.28
CA PRO A 111 -5.85 -9.19 16.41
C PRO A 111 -5.81 -8.80 14.93
N TRP A 112 -4.88 -9.38 14.17
CA TRP A 112 -4.72 -9.12 12.74
C TRP A 112 -5.23 -10.24 11.82
N GLY A 113 -5.74 -11.34 12.38
CA GLY A 113 -6.17 -12.51 11.60
C GLY A 113 -7.33 -12.28 10.63
N LYS A 114 -8.09 -11.19 10.80
CA LYS A 114 -9.15 -10.77 9.86
C LYS A 114 -8.69 -9.72 8.84
N THR A 115 -7.51 -9.14 9.05
CA THR A 115 -6.94 -8.07 8.22
C THR A 115 -5.84 -8.60 7.30
N LEU A 116 -5.05 -9.54 7.78
CA LEU A 116 -3.91 -10.12 7.07
C LEU A 116 -4.18 -11.58 6.74
N THR A 117 -3.74 -12.00 5.55
CA THR A 117 -3.80 -13.41 5.16
C THR A 117 -2.85 -14.25 6.02
N GLU A 118 -3.16 -15.54 6.18
CA GLU A 118 -2.30 -16.47 6.92
C GLU A 118 -0.86 -16.47 6.37
N LYS A 119 -0.73 -16.43 5.03
CA LYS A 119 0.57 -16.31 4.37
C LYS A 119 1.31 -15.05 4.82
N ARG A 120 0.65 -13.89 4.82
CA ARG A 120 1.27 -12.62 5.24
C ARG A 120 1.66 -12.65 6.72
N ILE A 121 0.89 -13.31 7.59
CA ILE A 121 1.23 -13.50 9.00
C ILE A 121 2.50 -14.35 9.14
N LYS A 122 2.63 -15.45 8.40
CA LYS A 122 3.85 -16.27 8.39
C LYS A 122 5.06 -15.48 7.87
N ASP A 123 4.89 -14.73 6.78
CA ASP A 123 5.94 -13.85 6.23
C ASP A 123 6.37 -12.78 7.27
N LEU A 124 5.44 -12.24 8.06
CA LEU A 124 5.73 -11.29 9.14
C LEU A 124 6.52 -11.94 10.28
N VAL A 125 6.21 -13.19 10.66
CA VAL A 125 6.97 -13.90 11.69
C VAL A 125 8.42 -14.10 11.24
N ALA A 126 8.65 -14.50 9.99
CA ALA A 126 10.00 -14.59 9.44
C ALA A 126 10.74 -13.24 9.46
N TYR A 127 10.06 -12.14 9.10
CA TYR A 127 10.62 -10.79 9.18
C TYR A 127 10.99 -10.41 10.63
N ILE A 128 10.08 -10.64 11.59
CA ILE A 128 10.31 -10.35 13.03
C ILE A 128 11.49 -11.16 13.57
N ARG A 129 11.63 -12.43 13.19
CA ARG A 129 12.79 -13.26 13.55
C ARG A 129 14.10 -12.62 13.08
N ASN A 130 14.12 -12.16 11.83
CA ASN A 130 15.31 -11.55 11.24
C ASN A 130 15.75 -10.26 11.96
N LEU A 131 14.83 -9.52 12.59
CA LEU A 131 15.17 -8.33 13.39
C LEU A 131 16.09 -8.67 14.58
N SER A 132 15.99 -9.88 15.14
CA SER A 132 16.88 -10.33 16.21
C SER A 132 18.28 -10.72 15.70
N SER A 133 18.38 -11.24 14.48
CA SER A 133 19.65 -11.62 13.87
C SER A 133 20.49 -10.40 13.44
N GLN A 134 19.85 -9.36 12.88
CA GLN A 134 20.55 -8.17 12.40
C GLN A 134 21.18 -7.31 13.53
N GLU A 135 20.62 -7.33 14.74
CA GLU A 135 21.24 -6.67 15.90
C GLU A 135 22.38 -7.52 16.47
N ALA A 136 22.27 -8.86 16.42
CA ALA A 136 23.31 -9.79 16.86
C ALA A 136 24.57 -9.74 15.98
N GLU A 137 24.42 -9.46 14.69
CA GLU A 137 25.53 -9.23 13.74
C GLU A 137 26.18 -7.84 13.90
N LYS A 138 25.65 -6.99 14.77
CA LYS A 138 26.18 -5.65 15.01
C LYS A 138 27.17 -5.61 16.20
N PRO A 139 28.28 -6.35 16.09
CA PRO A 139 29.58 -5.73 16.36
C PRO A 139 30.61 -6.06 15.26
N VAL A 140 31.42 -5.06 14.89
CA VAL A 140 32.66 -5.09 14.07
C VAL A 140 32.60 -4.68 12.58
N VAL A 141 31.48 -4.67 11.85
CA VAL A 141 31.46 -4.09 10.47
C VAL A 141 31.18 -2.59 10.41
N ALA A 142 31.04 -1.92 11.57
CA ALA A 142 30.81 -0.47 11.67
C ALA A 142 31.98 0.42 11.19
N ALA A 143 33.07 -0.15 10.65
CA ALA A 143 34.21 0.61 10.15
C ALA A 143 34.70 0.23 8.75
N LYS A 144 33.94 -0.53 7.95
CA LYS A 144 34.27 -0.69 6.53
C LYS A 144 33.00 -0.78 5.69
N GLU A 145 32.48 0.40 5.35
CA GLU A 145 32.01 0.80 4.02
C GLU A 145 31.17 2.08 4.18
N ALA A 146 31.89 3.20 4.34
CA ALA A 146 31.46 4.39 3.63
C ALA A 146 31.68 4.09 2.14
N VAL A 147 30.69 3.46 1.50
CA VAL A 147 30.61 3.38 0.05
C VAL A 147 29.33 4.08 -0.36
N PHE A 148 29.56 5.26 -0.92
CA PHE A 148 28.63 6.10 -1.62
C PHE A 148 27.81 5.24 -2.61
N VAL A 149 26.54 4.98 -2.30
CA VAL A 149 25.57 4.48 -3.27
C VAL A 149 24.53 5.57 -3.50
N GLU A 150 24.94 6.48 -4.38
CA GLU A 150 24.16 6.95 -5.53
C GLU A 150 22.75 7.52 -5.29
N GLU A 151 22.73 8.70 -4.71
CA GLU A 151 21.68 9.71 -4.81
C GLU A 151 21.71 10.42 -6.18
N LYS A 152 21.71 9.68 -7.31
CA LYS A 152 21.82 10.30 -8.66
C LYS A 152 20.53 10.25 -9.48
N SER A 153 19.52 9.51 -9.03
CA SER A 153 18.26 9.35 -9.78
C SER A 153 17.21 10.44 -9.51
N SER A 154 17.29 11.15 -8.37
CA SER A 154 16.33 12.20 -8.00
C SER A 154 16.61 13.55 -8.68
N VAL A 155 17.89 13.89 -8.83
CA VAL A 155 18.33 15.15 -9.47
C VAL A 155 18.05 15.12 -10.96
N PHE A 156 18.21 13.97 -11.62
CA PHE A 156 18.00 13.84 -13.07
C PHE A 156 16.52 14.01 -13.45
N LYS A 157 15.58 13.52 -12.62
CA LYS A 157 14.14 13.69 -12.89
C LYS A 157 13.65 15.11 -12.59
N SER A 158 14.27 15.81 -11.65
CA SER A 158 13.99 17.22 -11.37
C SER A 158 14.54 18.15 -12.48
N SER A 159 15.74 17.85 -12.98
CA SER A 159 16.40 18.60 -14.06
C SER A 159 15.61 18.56 -15.37
N MET A 160 15.05 17.40 -15.71
CA MET A 160 14.25 17.25 -16.94
C MET A 160 12.94 18.06 -16.89
N ARG A 161 12.31 18.17 -15.71
CA ARG A 161 11.04 18.90 -15.55
C ARG A 161 11.22 20.40 -15.72
N TRP A 162 12.34 20.95 -15.24
CA TRP A 162 12.67 22.37 -15.42
C TRP A 162 13.09 22.70 -16.85
N PHE A 163 13.75 21.77 -17.56
CA PHE A 163 14.09 21.96 -18.97
C PHE A 163 12.84 22.15 -19.85
N PHE A 164 11.82 21.30 -19.69
CA PHE A 164 10.56 21.45 -20.44
C PHE A 164 9.84 22.76 -20.15
N LEU A 165 9.83 23.21 -18.89
CA LEU A 165 9.20 24.50 -18.53
C LEU A 165 9.94 25.68 -19.16
N ILE A 166 11.27 25.66 -19.19
CA ILE A 166 12.08 26.74 -19.80
C ILE A 166 11.88 26.79 -21.32
N VAL A 167 11.85 25.64 -21.99
CA VAL A 167 11.63 25.60 -23.45
C VAL A 167 10.24 26.13 -23.82
N ILE A 168 9.20 25.75 -23.06
CA ILE A 168 7.84 26.22 -23.31
C ILE A 168 7.73 27.74 -23.06
N THR A 169 8.30 28.26 -21.98
CA THR A 169 8.25 29.71 -21.69
C THR A 169 9.02 30.53 -22.73
N LEU A 170 10.17 30.04 -23.20
CA LEU A 170 10.91 30.69 -24.29
C LEU A 170 10.14 30.70 -25.61
N ALA A 171 9.49 29.59 -25.99
CA ALA A 171 8.69 29.52 -27.20
C ALA A 171 7.51 30.51 -27.18
N LEU A 172 6.82 30.61 -26.04
CA LEU A 172 5.73 31.58 -25.85
C LEU A 172 6.25 33.03 -25.89
N ALA A 173 7.38 33.30 -25.26
CA ALA A 173 7.99 34.64 -25.25
C ALA A 173 8.41 35.09 -26.67
N VAL A 174 9.03 34.21 -27.45
CA VAL A 174 9.43 34.51 -28.84
C VAL A 174 8.21 34.76 -29.71
N GLY A 175 7.14 33.96 -29.56
CA GLY A 175 5.88 34.17 -30.27
C GLY A 175 5.26 35.54 -29.95
N ALA A 176 5.18 35.90 -28.66
CA ALA A 176 4.65 37.18 -28.23
C ALA A 176 5.47 38.38 -28.76
N ILE A 177 6.80 38.28 -28.75
CA ILE A 177 7.70 39.32 -29.29
C ILE A 177 7.52 39.47 -30.81
N GLY A 178 7.29 38.38 -31.53
CA GLY A 178 7.03 38.39 -32.98
C GLY A 178 5.75 39.17 -33.32
N GLU A 179 4.65 38.85 -32.65
CA GLU A 179 3.37 39.54 -32.84
C GLU A 179 3.46 41.02 -32.44
N TRP A 180 4.15 41.36 -31.35
CA TRP A 180 4.38 42.74 -30.95
C TRP A 180 5.14 43.56 -32.00
N LYS A 181 6.18 42.98 -32.61
CA LYS A 181 6.94 43.65 -33.69
C LYS A 181 6.08 43.86 -34.93
N LYS A 182 5.19 42.90 -35.25
CA LYS A 182 4.25 43.00 -36.37
C LYS A 182 3.23 44.12 -36.14
N LEU A 183 2.59 44.15 -34.97
CA LEU A 183 1.64 45.20 -34.59
C LEU A 183 2.29 46.60 -34.60
N LYS A 184 3.53 46.73 -34.10
CA LYS A 184 4.27 48.00 -34.14
C LYS A 184 4.52 48.48 -35.58
N LYS A 185 4.87 47.56 -36.49
CA LYS A 185 5.12 47.87 -37.91
C LYS A 185 3.84 48.25 -38.67
N GLU A 186 2.69 47.70 -38.28
CA GLU A 186 1.37 48.07 -38.81
C GLU A 186 0.89 49.43 -38.27
N ALA A 187 1.15 49.72 -36.99
CA ALA A 187 0.83 51.00 -36.36
C ALA A 187 1.63 52.18 -36.94
N THR A 188 2.89 51.97 -37.35
CA THR A 188 3.72 53.01 -37.98
C THR A 188 3.43 53.23 -39.48
N ARG A 189 2.61 52.36 -40.11
CA ARG A 189 2.21 52.50 -41.53
C ARG A 189 0.84 53.17 -41.74
N ARG A 190 0.14 53.53 -40.67
CA ARG A 190 -1.05 54.38 -40.69
C ARG A 190 -0.64 55.82 -40.40
#